data_AF-A0AB38HYQ7-F1
#
_entry.id   AF-A0AB38HYQ7-F1
#
_cell.length_a   1.000
_cell.length_b   1.000
_cell.length_c   1.000
_cell.angle_alpha   90.00
_cell.angle_beta   90.00
_cell.angle_gamma   90.00
#
_symmetry.space_group_name_H-M   'P 1'
#
loop_
_entity.id
_entity.type
_entity.pdbx_description
1 polymer ?
#
loop_
_entity_poly.entity_id
_entity_poly.type
_entity_poly.pdbx_seq_one_letter_code
_entity_poly.pdbx_strand_id
1 'polypeptide(L)'
;MTNMLACPSCGLDKTESIVHRGSYILRCAACGETIVATSFMAMRESDHLCSAFIDPGPGKPPPPETLVARGPLRQIATAISAAASDGTLIRLIPEAKD
;
A
#
# COMPACT_ATOMS: atom_id res chain seq x y z
N MET A 1 -10.93 18.91 9.50
CA MET A 1 -10.06 17.98 10.24
C MET A 1 -9.56 16.95 9.25
N THR A 2 -8.27 16.96 8.94
CA THR A 2 -7.63 15.84 8.25
C THR A 2 -7.54 14.71 9.26
N ASN A 3 -8.29 13.62 9.05
CA ASN A 3 -8.17 12.38 9.84
C ASN A 3 -6.82 11.72 9.55
N MET A 4 -5.73 12.35 9.97
CA MET A 4 -4.38 11.80 9.87
C MET A 4 -4.16 10.84 11.04
N LEU A 5 -3.93 9.58 10.71
CA LEU A 5 -3.71 8.52 11.69
C LEU A 5 -2.24 8.58 12.16
N ALA A 6 -2.02 9.10 13.37
CA ALA A 6 -0.70 9.08 13.99
C ALA A 6 -0.29 7.66 14.37
N CYS A 7 0.98 7.32 14.14
CA CYS A 7 1.53 6.05 14.56
C CYS A 7 1.60 5.98 16.10
N PRO A 8 1.03 4.95 16.75
CA PRO A 8 1.06 4.84 18.21
C PRO A 8 2.48 4.62 18.76
N SER A 9 3.40 4.09 17.95
CA SER A 9 4.77 3.78 18.40
C SER A 9 5.72 4.97 18.34
N CYS A 10 5.61 5.85 17.32
CA CYS A 10 6.54 6.98 17.16
C CYS A 10 5.86 8.36 17.12
N GLY A 11 4.53 8.41 17.18
CA GLY A 11 3.74 9.66 17.18
C GLY A 11 3.67 10.39 15.83
N LEU A 12 4.37 9.92 14.79
CA LEU A 12 4.38 10.55 13.48
C LEU A 12 3.19 10.10 12.62
N ASP A 13 2.71 10.98 11.75
CA ASP A 13 1.55 10.81 10.88
C ASP A 13 1.88 10.35 9.44
N LYS A 14 3.08 9.82 9.24
CA LYS A 14 3.54 9.32 7.94
C LYS A 14 3.09 7.87 7.75
N THR A 15 2.14 7.63 6.87
CA THR A 15 1.57 6.30 6.64
C THR A 15 1.74 5.79 5.21
N GLU A 16 1.73 4.47 5.10
CA GLU A 16 2.04 3.72 3.90
C GLU A 16 1.05 2.56 3.74
N SER A 17 0.33 2.51 2.62
CA SER A 17 -0.46 1.37 2.21
C SER A 17 0.42 0.28 1.58
N ILE A 18 0.33 -0.94 2.12
CA ILE A 18 0.96 -2.14 1.56
C ILE A 18 -0.05 -3.29 1.48
N VAL A 19 0.18 -4.24 0.58
CA VAL A 19 -0.56 -5.50 0.46
C VAL A 19 0.37 -6.67 0.73
N HIS A 20 -0.08 -7.60 1.57
CA HIS A 20 0.67 -8.80 1.92
C HIS A 20 -0.28 -9.98 2.15
N ARG A 21 -0.14 -11.08 1.40
CA ARG A 21 -0.96 -12.29 1.52
C ARG A 21 -2.48 -12.03 1.61
N GLY A 22 -2.98 -11.09 0.80
CA GLY A 22 -4.40 -10.73 0.76
C GLY A 22 -4.85 -9.75 1.85
N SER A 23 -3.96 -9.28 2.72
CA SER A 23 -4.22 -8.20 3.68
C SER A 23 -3.81 -6.86 3.08
N TYR A 24 -4.63 -5.84 3.29
CA TYR A 24 -4.27 -4.44 3.10
C TYR A 24 -3.86 -3.86 4.45
N ILE A 25 -2.66 -3.28 4.51
CA ILE A 25 -2.05 -2.82 5.76
C ILE A 25 -1.66 -1.35 5.60
N LEU A 26 -2.03 -0.54 6.59
CA LEU A 26 -1.44 0.77 6.81
C LEU A 26 -0.27 0.61 7.77
N ARG A 27 0.93 0.93 7.28
CA ARG A 27 2.19 0.90 8.01
C ARG A 27 2.70 2.32 8.26
N CYS A 28 3.42 2.55 9.35
CA CYS A 28 4.16 3.80 9.54
C CYS A 28 5.38 3.86 8.61
N ALA A 29 5.52 4.94 7.85
CA ALA A 29 6.68 5.16 6.98
C ALA A 29 7.97 5.41 7.77
N ALA A 30 7.86 5.90 9.02
CA ALA A 30 9.02 6.29 9.82
C ALA A 30 9.64 5.13 10.59
N CYS A 31 8.82 4.30 11.25
CA CYS A 31 9.31 3.21 12.10
C CYS A 31 8.93 1.82 11.58
N GLY A 32 8.10 1.71 10.53
CA GLY A 32 7.69 0.43 9.96
C GLY A 32 6.59 -0.30 10.74
N GLU A 33 6.08 0.27 11.84
CA GLU A 33 5.02 -0.35 12.64
C GLU A 33 3.74 -0.54 11.84
N THR A 34 3.06 -1.67 12.05
CA THR A 34 1.70 -1.86 11.51
C THR A 34 0.70 -1.06 12.32
N ILE A 35 0.00 -0.14 11.68
CA ILE A 35 -0.97 0.74 12.35
C ILE A 35 -2.37 0.14 12.28
N VAL A 36 -2.80 -0.26 11.08
CA VAL A 36 -4.12 -0.90 10.84
C VAL A 36 -3.97 -1.96 9.76
N ALA A 37 -4.70 -3.06 9.88
CA ALA A 37 -4.81 -4.07 8.83
C ALA A 37 -6.29 -4.43 8.57
N THR A 38 -6.63 -4.65 7.30
CA THR A 38 -7.93 -5.16 6.87
C THR A 38 -7.76 -6.10 5.68
N SER A 39 -8.83 -6.75 5.22
CA SER A 39 -8.78 -7.57 4.02
C SER A 39 -8.60 -6.69 2.77
N PHE A 40 -7.67 -7.07 1.89
CA PHE A 40 -7.53 -6.43 0.59
C PHE A 40 -8.79 -6.60 -0.27
N MET A 41 -9.58 -7.66 -0.03
CA MET A 41 -10.86 -7.87 -0.71
C MET A 41 -11.86 -6.74 -0.42
N ALA A 42 -11.80 -6.12 0.76
CA ALA A 42 -12.64 -4.99 1.10
C ALA A 42 -12.23 -3.70 0.38
N MET A 43 -10.97 -3.61 -0.05
CA MET A 43 -10.39 -2.40 -0.68
C MET A 43 -10.36 -2.47 -2.20
N ARG A 44 -10.27 -3.67 -2.77
CA ARG A 44 -9.92 -3.86 -4.18
C ARG A 44 -10.95 -3.32 -5.18
N GLU A 45 -12.22 -3.14 -4.79
CA GLU A 45 -13.28 -2.68 -5.69
C GLU A 45 -13.23 -1.17 -6.00
N SER A 46 -12.19 -0.47 -5.54
CA SER A 46 -12.01 0.97 -5.76
C SER A 46 -11.57 1.31 -7.19
N ASP A 47 -12.08 2.43 -7.71
CA ASP A 47 -11.66 3.05 -8.97
C ASP A 47 -10.50 4.04 -8.81
N HIS A 48 -9.89 4.15 -7.62
CA HIS A 48 -8.74 5.02 -7.43
C HIS A 48 -7.56 4.56 -8.29
N LEU A 49 -7.00 5.51 -9.05
CA LEU A 49 -5.76 5.29 -9.78
C LEU A 49 -4.63 5.08 -8.77
N CYS A 50 -3.87 4.02 -8.97
CA CYS A 50 -2.74 3.70 -8.15
C CYS A 50 -1.65 3.01 -8.95
N SER A 51 -0.42 3.20 -8.50
CA SER A 51 0.72 2.40 -8.90
C SER A 51 1.09 1.44 -7.77
N ALA A 52 1.30 0.18 -8.13
CA ALA A 52 1.69 -0.90 -7.23
C ALA A 52 3.14 -1.31 -7.52
N PHE A 53 3.97 -1.34 -6.48
CA PHE A 53 5.40 -1.66 -6.58
C PHE A 53 5.78 -2.75 -5.57
N ILE A 54 6.88 -3.47 -5.80
CA ILE A 54 7.52 -4.24 -4.72
C ILE A 54 7.96 -3.26 -3.63
N ASP A 55 7.60 -3.53 -2.38
CA ASP A 55 7.88 -2.66 -1.24
C ASP A 55 9.40 -2.66 -0.92
N PRO A 56 10.08 -1.50 -0.99
CA PRO A 56 11.51 -1.39 -0.64
C PRO A 56 11.75 -1.29 0.88
N GLY A 57 10.69 -1.28 1.68
CA GLY A 57 10.69 -1.03 3.12
C GLY A 57 10.18 0.37 3.50
N PRO A 58 10.01 0.62 4.82
CA PRO A 58 9.38 1.83 5.35
C PRO A 58 10.06 3.11 4.87
N GLY A 59 9.26 4.03 4.32
CA GLY A 59 9.70 5.39 3.95
C GLY A 59 10.67 5.46 2.77
N LYS A 60 10.96 4.33 2.11
CA LYS A 60 11.80 4.28 0.93
C LYS A 60 10.94 4.40 -0.33
N PRO A 61 11.31 5.26 -1.29
CA PRO A 61 10.61 5.32 -2.57
C PRO A 61 10.90 4.04 -3.37
N PRO A 62 9.88 3.39 -3.97
CA PRO A 62 10.10 2.24 -4.83
C PRO A 62 10.78 2.69 -6.13
N PRO A 63 11.77 1.95 -6.62
CA PRO A 63 12.41 2.27 -7.89
C PRO A 63 11.51 1.83 -9.06
N PRO A 64 11.53 2.51 -10.23
CA PRO A 64 10.57 2.27 -11.31
C PRO A 64 10.53 0.83 -11.84
N GLU A 65 11.65 0.13 -11.84
CA GLU A 65 11.79 -1.26 -12.28
C GLU A 65 11.04 -2.27 -11.39
N THR A 66 10.62 -1.86 -10.20
CA THR A 66 9.82 -2.69 -9.28
C THR A 66 8.32 -2.54 -9.47
N LEU A 67 7.89 -1.80 -10.50
CA LEU A 67 6.47 -1.63 -10.83
C LEU A 67 5.85 -2.98 -11.18
N VAL A 68 4.78 -3.32 -10.45
CA VAL A 68 3.98 -4.52 -10.66
C VAL A 68 2.81 -4.23 -11.60
N ALA A 69 2.08 -3.14 -11.34
CA ALA A 69 0.94 -2.71 -12.14
C ALA A 69 0.59 -1.26 -11.86
N ARG A 70 -0.09 -0.61 -12.81
CA ARG A 70 -0.60 0.76 -12.70
C ARG A 70 -2.00 0.85 -13.29
N GLY A 71 -2.91 1.53 -12.60
CA GLY A 71 -4.28 1.75 -13.08
C GLY A 71 -5.30 1.85 -11.94
N PRO A 72 -6.61 1.81 -12.27
CA PRO A 72 -7.67 1.72 -11.26
C PRO A 72 -7.47 0.47 -10.41
N LEU A 73 -7.56 0.60 -9.07
CA LEU A 73 -7.26 -0.50 -8.15
C LEU A 73 -8.03 -1.78 -8.49
N ARG A 74 -9.31 -1.68 -8.85
CA ARG A 74 -10.13 -2.83 -9.29
C ARG A 74 -9.56 -3.58 -10.49
N GLN A 75 -8.93 -2.87 -11.42
CA GLN A 75 -8.38 -3.47 -12.64
C GLN A 75 -7.03 -4.14 -12.37
N ILE A 76 -6.25 -3.62 -11.42
CA ILE A 76 -4.91 -4.14 -11.11
C ILE A 76 -4.88 -5.07 -9.88
N ALA A 77 -6.01 -5.26 -9.20
CA ALA A 77 -6.12 -6.06 -7.98
C ALA A 77 -5.65 -7.51 -8.15
N THR A 78 -5.91 -8.12 -9.31
CA THR A 78 -5.47 -9.49 -9.62
C THR A 78 -3.95 -9.57 -9.68
N ALA A 79 -3.28 -8.62 -10.36
CA ALA A 79 -1.83 -8.57 -10.44
C ALA A 79 -1.18 -8.36 -9.06
N ILE A 80 -1.74 -7.44 -8.25
CA ILE A 80 -1.30 -7.21 -6.87
C ILE A 80 -1.45 -8.49 -6.03
N SER A 81 -2.60 -9.17 -6.13
CA SER A 81 -2.87 -10.38 -5.34
C SER A 81 -1.93 -11.52 -5.73
N ALA A 82 -1.67 -11.68 -7.02
CA ALA A 82 -0.71 -12.68 -7.51
C ALA A 82 0.69 -12.39 -6.98
N ALA A 83 1.16 -11.15 -7.08
CA ALA A 83 2.48 -10.75 -6.58
C ALA A 83 2.59 -10.91 -5.06
N ALA A 84 1.56 -10.58 -4.29
CA ALA A 84 1.59 -10.68 -2.82
C ALA A 84 1.39 -12.11 -2.27
N SER A 85 1.08 -13.08 -3.13
CA SER A 85 0.66 -14.43 -2.71
C SER A 85 1.79 -15.26 -2.08
N ASP A 86 3.03 -15.06 -2.51
CA ASP A 86 4.22 -15.74 -1.99
C ASP A 86 4.80 -15.10 -0.72
N GLY A 87 4.20 -13.99 -0.26
CA GLY A 87 4.70 -13.20 0.86
C GLY A 87 5.48 -11.95 0.44
N THR A 88 5.59 -11.66 -0.86
CA THR A 88 6.10 -10.36 -1.31
C THR A 88 5.19 -9.24 -0.81
N LEU A 89 5.80 -8.18 -0.30
CA LEU A 89 5.12 -6.96 0.13
C LEU A 89 4.95 -6.04 -1.06
N ILE A 90 3.72 -5.57 -1.30
CA ILE A 90 3.41 -4.68 -2.43
C ILE A 90 3.01 -3.32 -1.91
N ARG A 91 3.78 -2.28 -2.22
CA ARG A 91 3.48 -0.88 -1.88
C ARG A 91 2.45 -0.32 -2.84
N LEU A 92 1.37 0.25 -2.31
CA LEU A 92 0.40 1.01 -3.09
C LEU A 92 0.64 2.51 -2.94
N ILE A 93 0.79 3.20 -4.07
CA ILE A 93 0.92 4.66 -4.14
C ILE A 93 -0.30 5.19 -4.92
N PRO A 94 -1.22 5.93 -4.25
CA PRO A 94 -2.29 6.62 -4.94
C PRO A 94 -1.72 7.64 -5.92
N GLU A 95 -2.28 7.70 -7.12
CA GLU A 95 -1.92 8.74 -8.07
C GLU A 95 -2.82 9.96 -7.86
N ALA A 96 -2.22 11.14 -7.95
CA ALA A 96 -3.00 12.37 -8.05
C ALA A 96 -3.83 12.29 -9.34
N LYS A 97 -5.12 12.62 -9.24
CA LYS A 97 -5.87 13.02 -10.43
C LYS A 97 -5.35 14.41 -10.80
N ASP A 98 -4.75 14.53 -11.97
CA ASP A 98 -4.43 15.82 -12.58
C ASP A 98 -5.68 16.74 -12.66
#